data_AF-A0A318TAD2-F1
#
_entry.id   AF-A0A318TAD2-F1
#
_cell.length_a   1.000
_cell.length_b   1.000
_cell.length_c   1.000
_cell.angle_alpha   90.00
_cell.angle_beta   90.00
_cell.angle_gamma   90.00
#
_symmetry.space_group_name_H-M   'P 1'
#
loop_
_entity.id
_entity.type
_entity.pdbx_description
1 polymer ?
#
loop_
_entity_poly.entity_id
_entity_poly.type
_entity_poly.pdbx_seq_one_letter_code
_entity_poly.pdbx_strand_id
1 'polypeptide(L)'
;MLTKHYVTMLGAACLALSVGYGSDGALAQQPAKPQANKEAKQAAQPAPQQPALKQIALTEQHINQLVAAQKEVEELTAKLPEGPKAKPDPKLTAQIEDTVKKHGFASFAEYNDIADNVGLVLSGVDPKTKAYVGPEAVIKAQIAELQADKKVPAKEKKAAMAELNAALKSPGPAVENKANIDLVVANYDKLVGAQSGEAAPAAAPAAAAPAQAAPAQAAPAQAAPAQPDPAPAAPAPASK
;
A
#
# COMPACT_ATOMS: atom_id res chain seq x y z
N MET A 1 -5.78 -17.74 6.23
CA MET A 1 -5.62 -17.10 4.89
C MET A 1 -5.34 -15.62 5.09
N LEU A 2 -4.13 -15.26 5.50
CA LEU A 2 -3.84 -13.93 6.05
C LEU A 2 -2.45 -13.47 5.59
N THR A 3 -2.33 -12.87 4.40
CA THR A 3 -1.24 -11.99 3.92
C THR A 3 -1.30 -11.86 2.39
N LYS A 4 -2.19 -11.02 1.87
CA LYS A 4 -2.16 -10.64 0.44
C LYS A 4 -2.22 -9.13 0.16
N HIS A 5 -2.18 -8.26 1.17
CA HIS A 5 -2.36 -6.81 0.97
C HIS A 5 -1.20 -5.91 1.42
N TYR A 6 -0.02 -6.46 1.78
CA TYR A 6 1.11 -5.61 2.19
C TYR A 6 2.07 -5.21 1.05
N VAL A 7 1.79 -5.61 -0.20
CA VAL A 7 2.60 -5.24 -1.36
C VAL A 7 1.70 -4.61 -2.41
N THR A 8 1.30 -3.36 -2.21
CA THR A 8 0.85 -2.49 -3.33
C THR A 8 1.03 -0.99 -3.07
N MET A 9 1.12 -0.48 -1.84
CA MET A 9 1.11 0.98 -1.65
C MET A 9 2.44 1.57 -1.20
N LEU A 10 3.41 1.60 -2.11
CA LEU A 10 4.41 2.66 -2.14
C LEU A 10 4.79 2.91 -3.60
N GLY A 11 4.57 4.13 -4.10
CA GLY A 11 5.21 4.59 -5.33
C GLY A 11 4.44 4.45 -6.66
N ALA A 12 3.15 4.77 -6.72
CA ALA A 12 2.52 5.08 -8.01
C ALA A 12 2.89 6.50 -8.48
N ALA A 13 4.18 6.78 -8.69
CA ALA A 13 4.61 7.88 -9.53
C ALA A 13 4.45 7.42 -10.99
N CYS A 14 3.26 7.63 -11.57
CA CYS A 14 2.98 7.39 -12.97
C CYS A 14 3.89 8.25 -13.87
N LEU A 15 5.07 7.73 -14.23
CA LEU A 15 5.91 8.32 -15.27
C LEU A 15 5.44 7.82 -16.64
N ALA A 16 4.49 8.53 -17.23
CA ALA A 16 4.05 8.28 -18.60
C ALA A 16 5.15 8.68 -19.59
N LEU A 17 5.84 7.70 -20.18
CA LEU A 17 6.73 7.89 -21.33
C LEU A 17 5.88 8.03 -22.60
N SER A 18 5.77 9.25 -23.12
CA SER A 18 5.19 9.52 -24.44
C SER A 18 6.23 9.32 -25.54
N VAL A 19 6.14 8.20 -26.25
CA VAL A 19 6.79 8.04 -27.56
C VAL A 19 6.00 8.89 -28.56
N GLY A 20 6.64 9.93 -29.09
CA GLY A 20 6.09 10.76 -30.16
C GLY A 20 6.00 9.97 -31.47
N TYR A 21 4.82 9.96 -32.08
CA TYR A 21 4.63 9.61 -33.48
C TYR A 21 4.39 10.91 -34.27
N GLY A 22 5.29 11.20 -35.21
CA GLY A 22 5.13 12.26 -36.19
C GLY A 22 4.17 11.85 -37.31
N SER A 23 3.49 12.84 -37.88
CA SER A 23 2.49 12.70 -38.94
C SER A 23 3.09 12.67 -40.36
N ASP A 24 2.42 11.89 -41.21
CA ASP A 24 2.23 11.97 -42.67
C ASP A 24 3.41 11.96 -43.66
N GLY A 25 3.35 10.96 -44.56
CA GLY A 25 3.49 11.22 -46.00
C GLY A 25 4.62 10.51 -46.77
N ALA A 26 4.20 9.70 -47.74
CA ALA A 26 4.88 9.35 -49.00
C ALA A 26 5.77 8.07 -49.08
N LEU A 27 5.46 7.31 -50.14
CA LEU A 27 5.98 6.04 -50.59
C LEU A 27 7.40 6.15 -51.15
N ALA A 28 8.35 5.35 -50.65
CA ALA A 28 9.48 4.81 -51.43
C ALA A 28 10.20 3.71 -50.63
N GLN A 29 10.21 2.48 -51.15
CA GLN A 29 11.09 1.41 -50.69
C GLN A 29 12.53 1.70 -51.14
N GLN A 30 13.49 1.70 -50.22
CA GLN A 30 14.91 1.55 -50.53
C GLN A 30 15.58 0.64 -49.48
N PRO A 31 16.57 -0.18 -49.85
CA PRO A 31 16.95 -1.39 -49.12
C PRO A 31 17.84 -1.12 -47.92
N ALA A 32 17.70 -2.00 -46.92
CA ALA A 32 18.41 -1.98 -45.65
C ALA A 32 19.94 -2.04 -45.83
N LYS A 33 20.65 -1.08 -45.22
CA LYS A 33 22.07 -1.20 -44.86
C LYS A 33 22.19 -1.41 -43.34
N PRO A 34 23.19 -2.18 -42.87
CA PRO A 34 23.27 -2.63 -41.48
C PRO A 34 23.50 -1.45 -40.52
N GLN A 35 22.59 -1.27 -39.57
CA GLN A 35 22.78 -0.33 -38.46
C GLN A 35 23.82 -0.93 -37.50
N ALA A 36 25.01 -0.34 -37.52
CA ALA A 36 25.97 -0.46 -36.44
C ALA A 36 25.32 0.01 -35.13
N ASN A 37 25.48 -0.82 -34.10
CA ASN A 37 25.09 -0.58 -32.73
C ASN A 37 25.70 0.76 -32.24
N LYS A 38 24.90 1.83 -32.28
CA LYS A 38 25.15 3.03 -31.48
C LYS A 38 24.30 2.87 -30.23
N GLU A 39 24.95 2.36 -29.19
CA GLU A 39 24.53 2.56 -27.80
C GLU A 39 24.21 4.04 -27.64
N ALA A 40 22.91 4.34 -27.61
CA ALA A 40 22.41 5.62 -27.20
C ALA A 40 22.83 5.79 -25.74
N LYS A 41 23.85 6.62 -25.53
CA LYS A 41 24.06 7.33 -24.27
C LYS A 41 22.81 8.18 -24.08
N GLN A 42 21.76 7.56 -23.52
CA GLN A 42 20.58 8.25 -23.05
C GLN A 42 21.08 9.08 -21.88
N ALA A 43 21.46 10.32 -22.19
CA ALA A 43 21.65 11.35 -21.18
C ALA A 43 20.35 11.32 -20.36
N ALA A 44 20.45 10.92 -19.10
CA ALA A 44 19.36 11.07 -18.15
C ALA A 44 18.95 12.53 -18.22
N GLN A 45 17.82 12.82 -18.87
CA GLN A 45 17.18 14.12 -18.71
C GLN A 45 16.99 14.27 -17.20
N PRO A 46 17.37 15.41 -16.59
CA PRO A 46 17.05 15.66 -15.21
C PRO A 46 15.57 15.35 -15.03
N ALA A 47 15.26 14.41 -14.15
CA ALA A 47 13.87 14.18 -13.77
C ALA A 47 13.27 15.54 -13.40
N PRO A 48 12.04 15.86 -13.85
CA PRO A 48 11.38 17.10 -13.43
C PRO A 48 11.54 17.21 -11.91
N GLN A 49 12.20 18.28 -11.46
CA GLN A 49 12.31 18.54 -10.03
C GLN A 49 10.88 18.69 -9.54
N GLN A 50 10.41 17.74 -8.75
CA GLN A 50 9.12 17.87 -8.08
C GLN A 50 9.16 19.19 -7.29
N PRO A 51 8.11 20.03 -7.36
CA PRO A 51 8.04 21.24 -6.56
C PRO A 51 8.39 20.89 -5.11
N ALA A 52 9.26 21.69 -4.49
CA ALA A 52 9.61 21.47 -3.10
C ALA A 52 8.34 21.46 -2.25
N LEU A 53 8.16 20.41 -1.43
CA LEU A 53 7.02 20.28 -0.54
C LEU A 53 6.97 21.50 0.39
N LYS A 54 5.84 22.22 0.36
CA LYS A 54 5.60 23.34 1.25
C LYS A 54 5.28 22.82 2.64
N GLN A 55 6.17 23.02 3.59
CA GLN A 55 5.93 22.58 4.97
C GLN A 55 5.08 23.59 5.73
N ILE A 56 3.98 23.13 6.33
CA ILE A 56 3.09 23.94 7.17
C ILE A 56 3.02 23.39 8.59
N ALA A 57 2.77 24.25 9.57
CA ALA A 57 2.45 23.81 10.91
C ALA A 57 1.07 23.13 10.91
N LEU A 58 1.02 21.88 11.36
CA LEU A 58 -0.21 21.12 11.46
C LEU A 58 -0.93 21.43 12.78
N THR A 59 -2.25 21.29 12.77
CA THR A 59 -3.09 21.42 13.94
C THR A 59 -3.92 20.14 14.13
N GLU A 60 -4.43 19.91 15.34
CA GLU A 60 -5.33 18.78 15.61
C GLU A 60 -6.59 18.85 14.73
N GLN A 61 -7.06 20.06 14.39
CA GLN A 61 -8.15 20.25 13.43
C GLN A 61 -7.79 19.68 12.05
N HIS A 62 -6.59 20.00 11.52
CA HIS A 62 -6.15 19.48 10.21
C HIS A 62 -6.16 17.95 10.18
N ILE A 63 -5.69 17.30 11.25
CA ILE A 63 -5.70 15.83 11.36
C ILE A 63 -7.13 15.28 11.34
N ASN A 64 -8.02 15.87 12.14
CA ASN A 64 -9.41 15.41 12.21
C ASN A 64 -10.16 15.61 10.89
N GLN A 65 -9.95 16.74 10.21
CA GLN A 65 -10.53 17.02 8.89
C GLN A 65 -10.00 16.04 7.84
N LEU A 66 -8.69 15.75 7.84
CA LEU A 66 -8.08 14.82 6.91
C LEU A 66 -8.68 13.41 7.07
N VAL A 67 -8.78 12.91 8.30
CA VAL A 67 -9.37 11.60 8.59
C VAL A 67 -10.85 11.54 8.18
N ALA A 68 -11.61 12.62 8.40
CA ALA A 68 -13.02 12.67 8.03
C ALA A 68 -13.26 12.69 6.50
N ALA A 69 -12.40 13.40 5.76
CA ALA A 69 -12.54 13.58 4.32
C ALA A 69 -11.95 12.44 3.48
N GLN A 70 -10.90 11.77 3.99
CA GLN A 70 -10.03 10.91 3.19
C GLN A 70 -10.79 9.92 2.32
N LYS A 71 -11.75 9.19 2.89
CA LYS A 71 -12.51 8.17 2.15
C LYS A 71 -13.37 8.77 1.03
N GLU A 72 -14.12 9.84 1.30
CA GLU A 72 -14.95 10.48 0.27
C GLU A 72 -14.08 11.07 -0.86
N VAL A 73 -12.94 11.67 -0.50
CA VAL A 73 -11.99 12.22 -1.47
C VAL A 73 -11.31 11.12 -2.29
N GLU A 74 -10.90 10.01 -1.67
CA GLU A 74 -10.33 8.85 -2.38
C GLU A 74 -11.33 8.26 -3.37
N GLU A 75 -12.58 8.05 -2.96
CA GLU A 75 -13.64 7.53 -3.83
C GLU A 75 -13.90 8.43 -5.04
N LEU A 76 -13.80 9.75 -4.89
CA LEU A 76 -13.93 10.71 -6.00
C LEU A 76 -12.68 10.73 -6.87
N THR A 77 -11.50 10.73 -6.27
CA THR A 77 -10.21 10.76 -6.98
C THR A 77 -9.99 9.49 -7.79
N ALA A 78 -10.47 8.33 -7.32
CA ALA A 78 -10.44 7.07 -8.07
C ALA A 78 -11.29 7.08 -9.36
N LYS A 79 -12.18 8.06 -9.53
CA LYS A 79 -12.95 8.27 -10.76
C LYS A 79 -12.22 9.17 -11.76
N LEU A 80 -11.08 9.77 -11.38
CA LEU A 80 -10.32 10.61 -12.28
C LEU A 80 -9.79 9.75 -13.43
N PRO A 81 -9.90 10.23 -14.68
CA PRO A 81 -9.35 9.53 -15.81
C PRO A 81 -7.82 9.41 -15.65
N GLU A 82 -7.30 8.20 -15.79
CA GLU A 82 -5.86 7.95 -15.77
C GLU A 82 -5.25 8.06 -17.18
N GLY A 83 -4.00 8.51 -17.24
CA GLY A 83 -3.18 8.48 -18.45
C GLY A 83 -2.87 9.84 -19.08
N PRO A 84 -1.90 9.88 -20.00
CA PRO A 84 -1.26 11.12 -20.46
C PRO A 84 -2.15 12.05 -21.31
N LYS A 85 -3.35 11.61 -21.68
CA LYS A 85 -4.35 12.40 -22.43
C LYS A 85 -5.64 12.63 -21.65
N ALA A 86 -5.68 12.16 -20.40
CA ALA A 86 -6.81 12.37 -19.52
C ALA A 86 -6.97 13.87 -19.27
N LYS A 87 -8.11 14.42 -19.69
CA LYS A 87 -8.48 15.79 -19.31
C LYS A 87 -9.13 15.72 -17.93
N PRO A 88 -8.84 16.67 -17.04
CA PRO A 88 -9.61 16.82 -15.81
C PRO A 88 -11.09 16.93 -16.17
N ASP A 89 -11.93 16.07 -15.60
CA ASP A 89 -13.39 16.23 -15.72
C ASP A 89 -13.81 17.39 -14.82
N PRO A 90 -14.27 18.53 -15.36
CA PRO A 90 -14.58 19.71 -14.55
C PRO A 90 -15.67 19.44 -13.50
N LYS A 91 -16.59 18.51 -13.78
CA LYS A 91 -17.66 18.14 -12.85
C LYS A 91 -17.09 17.33 -11.69
N LEU A 92 -16.18 16.40 -11.97
CA LEU A 92 -15.51 15.62 -10.94
C LEU A 92 -14.58 16.49 -10.08
N THR A 93 -13.82 17.39 -10.70
CA THR A 93 -12.99 18.37 -9.98
C THR A 93 -13.83 19.25 -9.06
N ALA A 94 -14.99 19.73 -9.52
CA ALA A 94 -15.92 20.49 -8.68
C ALA A 94 -16.47 19.65 -7.52
N GLN A 95 -16.79 18.37 -7.74
CA GLN A 95 -17.22 17.46 -6.67
C GLN A 95 -16.15 17.25 -5.60
N ILE A 96 -14.88 17.13 -5.99
CA ILE A 96 -13.77 17.02 -5.06
C ILE A 96 -13.64 18.30 -4.23
N GLU A 97 -13.67 19.47 -4.88
CA GLU A 97 -13.64 20.78 -4.21
C GLU A 97 -14.80 20.97 -3.21
N ASP A 98 -16.03 20.61 -3.60
CA ASP A 98 -17.20 20.71 -2.72
C ASP A 98 -17.09 19.72 -1.54
N THR A 99 -16.54 18.54 -1.78
CA THR A 99 -16.36 17.51 -0.75
C THR A 99 -15.36 17.95 0.31
N VAL A 100 -14.19 18.46 -0.09
CA VAL A 100 -13.23 18.96 0.92
C VAL A 100 -13.79 20.18 1.66
N LYS A 101 -14.54 21.07 0.99
CA LYS A 101 -15.20 22.19 1.67
C LYS A 101 -16.24 21.74 2.70
N LYS A 102 -17.00 20.68 2.39
CA LYS A 102 -17.94 20.06 3.33
C LYS A 102 -17.22 19.56 4.61
N HIS A 103 -15.97 19.13 4.51
CA HIS A 103 -15.14 18.71 5.64
C HIS A 103 -14.34 19.85 6.30
N GLY A 104 -14.58 21.10 5.89
CA GLY A 104 -14.03 22.29 6.51
C GLY A 104 -12.67 22.73 5.98
N PHE A 105 -12.21 22.17 4.86
CA PHE A 105 -11.07 22.71 4.12
C PHE A 105 -11.50 23.93 3.29
N ALA A 106 -10.61 24.89 3.08
CA ALA A 106 -10.82 26.02 2.19
C ALA A 106 -10.83 25.62 0.71
N SER A 107 -10.04 24.60 0.35
CA SER A 107 -9.89 24.13 -1.04
C SER A 107 -9.27 22.73 -1.11
N PHE A 108 -9.28 22.11 -2.30
CA PHE A 108 -8.55 20.86 -2.51
C PHE A 108 -7.03 21.05 -2.44
N ALA A 109 -6.52 22.24 -2.76
CA ALA A 109 -5.12 22.59 -2.56
C ALA A 109 -4.72 22.54 -1.07
N GLU A 110 -5.56 23.06 -0.16
CA GLU A 110 -5.28 22.97 1.29
C GLU A 110 -5.33 21.53 1.80
N TYR A 111 -6.28 20.72 1.31
CA TYR A 111 -6.33 19.29 1.60
C TYR A 111 -5.01 18.60 1.21
N ASN A 112 -4.48 18.87 0.01
CA ASN A 112 -3.21 18.30 -0.44
C ASN A 112 -2.01 18.82 0.38
N ASP A 113 -1.93 20.13 0.66
CA ASP A 113 -0.87 20.70 1.52
C ASP A 113 -0.84 19.99 2.90
N ILE A 114 -2.01 19.76 3.52
CA ILE A 114 -2.12 19.05 4.80
C ILE A 114 -1.73 17.58 4.65
N ALA A 115 -2.26 16.88 3.64
CA ALA A 115 -1.97 15.47 3.39
C ALA A 115 -0.48 15.23 3.13
N ASP A 116 0.17 16.09 2.35
CA ASP A 116 1.60 16.03 2.07
C ASP A 116 2.45 16.22 3.33
N ASN A 117 2.08 17.15 4.21
CA ASN A 117 2.78 17.37 5.47
C ASN A 117 2.60 16.20 6.46
N VAL A 118 1.42 15.59 6.49
CA VAL A 118 1.18 14.37 7.25
C VAL A 118 2.00 13.21 6.68
N GLY A 119 1.98 13.03 5.36
CA GLY A 119 2.74 12.00 4.65
C GLY A 119 4.25 12.14 4.84
N LEU A 120 4.75 13.38 4.84
CA LEU A 120 6.15 13.67 5.14
C LEU A 120 6.55 13.11 6.51
N VAL A 121 5.77 13.37 7.55
CA VAL A 121 6.07 12.86 8.89
C VAL A 121 5.90 11.34 8.95
N LEU A 122 4.79 10.80 8.40
CA LEU A 122 4.52 9.36 8.39
C LEU A 122 5.63 8.56 7.69
N SER A 123 6.27 9.12 6.66
CA SER A 123 7.40 8.49 5.97
C SER A 123 8.59 8.19 6.90
N GLY A 124 8.72 8.92 8.01
CA GLY A 124 9.74 8.73 9.03
C GLY A 124 9.27 8.03 10.30
N VAL A 125 8.01 7.56 10.36
CA VAL A 125 7.48 6.80 11.50
C VAL A 125 7.73 5.30 11.26
N ASP A 126 8.37 4.64 12.22
CA ASP A 126 8.48 3.19 12.24
C ASP A 126 7.10 2.57 12.56
N PRO A 127 6.50 1.77 11.66
CA PRO A 127 5.18 1.20 11.87
C PRO A 127 5.11 0.21 13.05
N LYS A 128 6.23 -0.34 13.52
CA LYS A 128 6.27 -1.28 14.64
C LYS A 128 6.25 -0.58 15.99
N THR A 129 7.09 0.45 16.13
CA THR A 129 7.27 1.17 17.39
C THR A 129 6.41 2.42 17.48
N LYS A 130 5.84 2.87 16.35
CA LYS A 130 5.12 4.14 16.19
C LYS A 130 5.97 5.35 16.56
N ALA A 131 7.29 5.19 16.62
CA ALA A 131 8.22 6.26 16.89
C ALA A 131 8.70 6.89 15.59
N TYR A 132 8.91 8.21 15.60
CA TYR A 132 9.58 8.89 14.51
C TYR A 132 11.09 8.62 14.58
N VAL A 133 11.61 7.91 13.58
CA VAL A 133 13.03 7.55 13.43
C VAL A 133 13.66 8.22 12.22
N GLY A 134 12.86 8.93 11.42
CA GLY A 134 13.26 9.57 10.17
C GLY A 134 13.21 8.62 8.97
N PRO A 135 12.99 9.14 7.76
CA PRO A 135 12.70 8.31 6.59
C PRO A 135 13.86 7.41 6.17
N GLU A 136 15.11 7.86 6.37
CA GLU A 136 16.29 7.02 6.09
C GLU A 136 16.32 5.76 6.97
N ALA A 137 16.01 5.90 8.25
CA ALA A 137 15.99 4.77 9.19
C ALA A 137 14.83 3.81 8.86
N VAL A 138 13.65 4.34 8.50
CA VAL A 138 12.52 3.54 8.02
C VAL A 138 12.90 2.74 6.76
N ILE A 139 13.50 3.37 5.75
CA ILE A 139 13.93 2.68 4.52
C ILE A 139 14.96 1.59 4.83
N LYS A 140 15.94 1.85 5.71
CA LYS A 140 16.93 0.83 6.14
C LYS A 140 16.26 -0.35 6.85
N ALA A 141 15.27 -0.11 7.70
CA ALA A 141 14.51 -1.16 8.36
C ALA A 141 13.72 -1.99 7.35
N GLN A 142 13.05 -1.36 6.39
CA GLN A 142 12.32 -2.05 5.31
C GLN A 142 13.25 -2.92 4.45
N ILE A 143 14.46 -2.44 4.14
CA ILE A 143 15.49 -3.23 3.44
C ILE A 143 15.85 -4.47 4.26
N ALA A 144 16.11 -4.32 5.56
CA ALA A 144 16.47 -5.44 6.42
C ALA A 144 15.33 -6.47 6.53
N GLU A 145 14.10 -6.01 6.66
CA GLU A 145 12.91 -6.88 6.69
C GLU A 145 12.71 -7.64 5.39
N LEU A 146 12.81 -6.96 4.25
CA LEU A 146 12.68 -7.56 2.93
C LEU A 146 13.81 -8.58 2.65
N GLN A 147 15.02 -8.31 3.11
CA GLN A 147 16.12 -9.28 3.05
C GLN A 147 15.79 -10.55 3.84
N ALA A 148 15.28 -10.39 5.07
CA ALA A 148 14.94 -11.49 5.95
C ALA A 148 13.69 -12.29 5.51
N ASP A 149 12.78 -11.68 4.74
CA ASP A 149 11.52 -12.33 4.36
C ASP A 149 11.72 -13.40 3.26
N LYS A 150 11.71 -14.68 3.66
CA LYS A 150 11.86 -15.81 2.75
C LYS A 150 10.61 -16.10 1.90
N LYS A 151 9.48 -15.43 2.16
CA LYS A 151 8.20 -15.64 1.46
C LYS A 151 8.07 -14.79 0.20
N VAL A 152 8.85 -13.72 0.07
CA VAL A 152 8.82 -12.86 -1.13
C VAL A 152 9.59 -13.54 -2.28
N PRO A 153 8.96 -13.72 -3.46
CA PRO A 153 9.64 -14.25 -4.64
C PRO A 153 10.89 -13.46 -5.00
N ALA A 154 11.95 -14.16 -5.44
CA ALA A 154 13.26 -13.53 -5.69
C ALA A 154 13.21 -12.35 -6.68
N LYS A 155 12.33 -12.43 -7.70
CA LYS A 155 12.14 -11.36 -8.69
C LYS A 155 11.52 -10.11 -8.05
N GLU A 156 10.46 -10.29 -7.27
CA GLU A 156 9.78 -9.21 -6.54
C GLU A 156 10.70 -8.59 -5.49
N LYS A 157 11.40 -9.43 -4.73
CA LYS A 157 12.41 -9.00 -3.76
C LYS A 157 13.48 -8.14 -4.41
N LYS A 158 14.01 -8.56 -5.56
CA LYS A 158 15.03 -7.78 -6.29
C LYS A 158 14.50 -6.42 -6.74
N ALA A 159 13.27 -6.35 -7.23
CA ALA A 159 12.64 -5.10 -7.65
C ALA A 159 12.42 -4.14 -6.47
N ALA A 160 11.80 -4.63 -5.39
CA ALA A 160 11.57 -3.83 -4.18
C ALA A 160 12.89 -3.41 -3.51
N MET A 161 13.91 -4.27 -3.50
CA MET A 161 15.24 -3.90 -3.03
C MET A 161 15.85 -2.77 -3.88
N ALA A 162 15.71 -2.81 -5.20
CA ALA A 162 16.23 -1.76 -6.07
C ALA A 162 15.54 -0.43 -5.81
N GLU A 163 14.22 -0.44 -5.61
CA GLU A 163 13.41 0.73 -5.27
C GLU A 163 13.82 1.33 -3.92
N LEU A 164 13.90 0.52 -2.87
CA LEU A 164 14.30 0.98 -1.53
C LEU A 164 15.73 1.54 -1.53
N ASN A 165 16.67 0.91 -2.26
CA ASN A 165 18.02 1.43 -2.39
C ASN A 165 18.08 2.73 -3.22
N ALA A 166 17.16 2.93 -4.16
CA ALA A 166 17.05 4.19 -4.88
C ALA A 166 16.49 5.29 -3.96
N ALA A 167 15.46 4.99 -3.18
CA ALA A 167 14.89 5.89 -2.19
C ALA A 167 15.92 6.31 -1.13
N LEU A 168 16.79 5.40 -0.69
CA LEU A 168 17.83 5.71 0.29
C LEU A 168 18.85 6.77 -0.19
N LYS A 169 19.00 6.97 -1.50
CA LYS A 169 19.87 8.03 -2.05
C LYS A 169 19.26 9.43 -1.90
N SER A 170 17.95 9.51 -1.69
CA SER A 170 17.19 10.74 -1.54
C SER A 170 15.97 10.46 -0.64
N PRO A 171 16.17 10.26 0.68
CA PRO A 171 15.14 9.74 1.59
C PRO A 171 13.98 10.73 1.87
N GLY A 172 13.86 11.80 1.11
CA GLY A 172 12.88 12.88 1.33
C GLY A 172 13.46 14.03 2.16
N PRO A 173 12.76 15.18 2.19
CA PRO A 173 13.19 16.33 2.96
C PRO A 173 13.08 16.08 4.47
N ALA A 174 13.83 16.84 5.26
CA ALA A 174 13.70 16.80 6.71
C ALA A 174 12.43 17.53 7.17
N VAL A 175 11.81 17.04 8.25
CA VAL A 175 10.70 17.75 8.91
C VAL A 175 11.22 19.02 9.59
N GLU A 176 10.80 20.17 9.06
CA GLU A 176 11.11 21.50 9.57
C GLU A 176 10.23 21.83 10.78
N ASN A 177 8.92 21.61 10.66
CA ASN A 177 7.94 21.83 11.72
C ASN A 177 7.95 20.67 12.72
N LYS A 178 8.89 20.67 13.67
CA LYS A 178 9.09 19.52 14.58
C LYS A 178 7.87 19.16 15.42
N ALA A 179 7.02 20.13 15.78
CA ALA A 179 5.76 19.89 16.49
C ALA A 179 4.79 18.99 15.70
N ASN A 180 4.90 18.94 14.37
CA ASN A 180 4.10 18.04 13.54
C ASN A 180 4.44 16.56 13.83
N ILE A 181 5.66 16.27 14.28
CA ILE A 181 6.09 14.90 14.61
C ILE A 181 5.24 14.36 15.76
N ASP A 182 5.18 15.10 16.87
CA ASP A 182 4.43 14.70 18.06
C ASP A 182 2.93 14.57 17.73
N LEU A 183 2.39 15.51 16.96
CA LEU A 183 0.99 15.52 16.57
C LEU A 183 0.61 14.31 15.70
N VAL A 184 1.42 13.99 14.69
CA VAL A 184 1.15 12.88 13.77
C VAL A 184 1.39 11.53 14.46
N VAL A 185 2.43 11.40 15.28
CA VAL A 185 2.69 10.19 16.07
C VAL A 185 1.55 9.93 17.05
N ALA A 186 1.05 10.96 17.75
CA ALA A 186 -0.09 10.84 18.65
C ALA A 186 -1.39 10.39 17.94
N ASN A 187 -1.51 10.67 16.65
CA ASN A 187 -2.68 10.34 15.84
C ASN A 187 -2.42 9.20 14.82
N TYR A 188 -1.31 8.48 14.94
CA TYR A 188 -0.85 7.51 13.94
C TYR A 188 -1.92 6.48 13.55
N ASP A 189 -2.57 5.85 14.53
CA ASP A 189 -3.59 4.82 14.28
C ASP A 189 -4.80 5.36 13.52
N LYS A 190 -5.20 6.62 13.79
CA LYS A 190 -6.31 7.26 13.06
C LYS A 190 -5.92 7.51 11.60
N LEU A 191 -4.68 7.98 11.39
CA LEU A 191 -4.16 8.35 10.08
C LEU A 191 -3.87 7.15 9.17
N VAL A 192 -3.36 6.05 9.73
CA VAL A 192 -3.06 4.83 8.97
C VAL A 192 -4.28 3.91 8.86
N GLY A 193 -5.13 3.86 9.89
CA GLY A 193 -6.40 3.15 9.85
C GLY A 193 -7.35 3.72 8.79
N ALA A 194 -7.38 5.05 8.63
CA ALA A 194 -8.14 5.70 7.57
C ALA A 194 -7.63 5.34 6.17
N GLN A 195 -6.30 5.20 5.99
CA GLN A 195 -5.68 4.81 4.71
C GLN A 195 -5.87 3.32 4.35
N SER A 196 -6.25 2.49 5.32
CA SER A 196 -6.32 1.03 5.13
C SER A 196 -7.74 0.52 4.85
N GLY A 197 -8.76 1.39 4.84
CA GLY A 197 -10.15 1.00 4.52
C GLY A 197 -10.76 -0.08 5.43
N GLU A 198 -10.11 -0.44 6.53
CA GLU A 198 -10.54 -1.49 7.45
C GLU A 198 -11.01 -0.82 8.75
N ALA A 199 -12.33 -0.91 9.00
CA ALA A 199 -12.93 -0.46 10.25
C ALA A 199 -12.21 -1.11 11.43
N ALA A 200 -11.73 -0.29 12.38
CA ALA A 200 -11.09 -0.77 13.59
C ALA A 200 -11.95 -1.83 14.29
N PRO A 201 -11.46 -3.06 14.52
CA PRO A 201 -12.09 -3.92 15.51
C PRO A 201 -11.86 -3.28 16.88
N ALA A 202 -12.96 -3.07 17.59
CA ALA A 202 -12.97 -2.65 18.98
C ALA A 202 -11.94 -3.44 19.80
N ALA A 203 -11.24 -2.73 20.67
CA ALA A 203 -10.31 -3.29 21.64
C ALA A 203 -10.96 -4.43 22.44
N ALA A 204 -10.25 -5.55 22.55
CA ALA A 204 -10.39 -6.48 23.66
C ALA A 204 -8.98 -6.75 24.25
N PRO A 205 -8.82 -6.75 25.58
CA PRO A 205 -7.54 -6.61 26.25
C PRO A 205 -6.74 -7.91 26.28
N ALA A 206 -5.42 -7.76 26.46
CA ALA A 206 -4.50 -8.84 26.76
C ALA A 206 -4.87 -9.56 28.06
N ALA A 207 -4.88 -10.91 28.05
CA ALA A 207 -4.69 -11.73 29.23
C ALA A 207 -4.06 -13.09 28.89
N ALA A 208 -3.24 -13.55 29.82
CA ALA A 208 -2.33 -14.70 29.79
C ALA A 208 -2.95 -16.09 29.51
N ALA A 209 -2.09 -17.01 29.08
CA ALA A 209 -2.27 -18.47 28.93
C ALA A 209 -2.43 -19.21 30.30
N PRO A 210 -2.53 -20.57 30.42
CA PRO A 210 -2.64 -21.68 29.45
C PRO A 210 -3.69 -22.80 29.77
N ALA A 211 -3.76 -23.80 28.87
CA ALA A 211 -4.20 -25.21 29.05
C ALA A 211 -5.69 -25.55 29.33
N GLN A 212 -6.29 -26.38 28.47
CA GLN A 212 -6.81 -27.73 28.82
C GLN A 212 -7.47 -28.43 27.61
N ALA A 213 -7.45 -29.75 27.67
CA ALA A 213 -7.80 -30.69 26.62
C ALA A 213 -9.28 -31.11 26.63
N ALA A 214 -9.82 -31.38 25.42
CA ALA A 214 -10.92 -32.30 25.06
C ALA A 214 -12.33 -32.05 25.70
N PRO A 215 -13.45 -32.59 25.16
CA PRO A 215 -13.59 -33.69 24.20
C PRO A 215 -14.61 -33.48 23.05
N ALA A 216 -14.63 -34.49 22.18
CA ALA A 216 -15.54 -34.71 21.06
C ALA A 216 -17.03 -34.64 21.41
N GLN A 217 -17.86 -34.20 20.46
CA GLN A 217 -19.29 -34.49 20.44
C GLN A 217 -19.73 -34.91 19.03
N ALA A 218 -20.56 -35.96 19.06
CA ALA A 218 -21.08 -36.73 17.95
C ALA A 218 -22.18 -35.98 17.18
N ALA A 219 -22.30 -36.30 15.89
CA ALA A 219 -23.49 -36.00 15.09
C ALA A 219 -24.29 -37.30 14.84
N PRO A 220 -25.63 -37.27 14.83
CA PRO A 220 -26.48 -38.45 14.84
C PRO A 220 -26.77 -39.04 13.46
N ALA A 221 -27.15 -40.32 13.50
CA ALA A 221 -27.42 -41.21 12.39
C ALA A 221 -28.72 -40.91 11.61
N GLN A 222 -28.72 -41.29 10.33
CA GLN A 222 -29.91 -41.67 9.58
C GLN A 222 -29.71 -43.10 9.01
N ALA A 223 -30.67 -43.98 9.30
CA ALA A 223 -30.84 -45.34 8.78
C ALA A 223 -31.36 -45.29 7.32
N ALA A 224 -31.35 -46.31 6.44
CA ALA A 224 -31.34 -47.78 6.53
C ALA A 224 -31.03 -48.33 5.08
N PRO A 225 -31.29 -49.61 4.68
CA PRO A 225 -31.33 -50.89 5.40
C PRO A 225 -30.52 -52.05 4.72
N ALA A 226 -30.22 -53.07 5.55
CA ALA A 226 -30.21 -54.52 5.33
C ALA A 226 -29.53 -55.17 4.09
N GLN A 227 -28.53 -56.02 4.36
CA GLN A 227 -28.41 -57.36 3.77
C GLN A 227 -27.86 -58.38 4.81
N PRO A 228 -28.25 -59.67 4.73
CA PRO A 228 -28.13 -60.66 5.81
C PRO A 228 -26.82 -61.45 5.81
N ASP A 229 -26.53 -62.04 6.98
CA ASP A 229 -25.39 -62.89 7.37
C ASP A 229 -25.03 -64.01 6.37
N PRO A 230 -23.79 -64.53 6.52
CA PRO A 230 -23.74 -65.92 6.97
C PRO A 230 -22.74 -66.20 8.11
N ALA A 231 -23.29 -66.83 9.15
CA ALA A 231 -22.81 -67.99 9.93
C ALA A 231 -21.49 -67.94 10.74
N PRO A 232 -21.47 -68.56 11.94
CA PRO A 232 -20.38 -68.47 12.90
C PRO A 232 -19.36 -69.62 12.74
N ALA A 233 -18.07 -69.32 12.95
CA ALA A 233 -17.06 -70.33 13.23
C ALA A 233 -16.57 -70.20 14.68
N ALA A 234 -16.62 -71.33 15.38
CA ALA A 234 -16.40 -71.54 16.80
C ALA A 234 -14.99 -71.16 17.31
N PRO A 235 -14.82 -70.95 18.63
CA PRO A 235 -13.52 -70.73 19.25
C PRO A 235 -12.82 -72.07 19.53
N ALA A 236 -11.48 -72.09 19.41
CA ALA A 236 -10.65 -73.14 20.00
C ALA A 236 -9.62 -72.52 20.96
N PRO A 237 -9.37 -73.15 22.12
CA PRO A 237 -8.65 -72.57 23.24
C PRO A 237 -7.13 -72.79 23.18
N ALA A 238 -6.43 -71.98 23.98
CA ALA A 238 -5.00 -72.09 24.28
C ALA A 238 -4.60 -73.45 24.88
N SER A 239 -3.39 -73.92 24.57
CA SER A 239 -2.42 -74.43 25.56
C SER A 239 -1.09 -74.87 24.92
N LYS A 240 0.00 -74.38 25.54
CA LYS A 240 1.39 -74.88 25.64
C LYS A 240 2.19 -75.18 24.37
#